data_AF-A0A0F9NFX1-F1
#
_entry.id   AF-A0A0F9NFX1-F1
#
_cell.length_a   1.000
_cell.length_b   1.000
_cell.length_c   1.000
_cell.angle_alpha   90.00
_cell.angle_beta   90.00
_cell.angle_gamma   90.00
#
_symmetry.space_group_name_H-M   'P 1'
#
loop_
_entity.id
_entity.type
_entity.pdbx_description
1 polymer ?
#
loop_
_entity_poly.entity_id
_entity_poly.type
_entity_poly.pdbx_seq_one_letter_code
_entity_poly.pdbx_strand_id
1 'polypeptide(L)'
;THHRLMCALEDAGFEIRDTLMWLYGSGFPKSLDVSQAIDKAAGAERDVTGSYTARGFSETSPTEDGRNMWAAGEVVDKAGTRTAPATDAARQWEGWGTALKPAWEPIVLARKPLSGTVAANVQAHGTGALNVDGCRLPTDDNLDGGTYSGGGNPTGLPGDTRDFKGAGMFAEGGGRLPGQYVPPAGRWPANVVLDEEAAAMLDAQSGERKAGGKVQGTEPSHTGDNGIYGTWERVENSPYGDSGGASRFFYCAKASREEREAGVGGDEKPGSFQADGTKRSARNNHPTVKPVALMRWLVRLVTPPGGLVLDLFIGSGTTAVAAVHEGFQCIGIDNNMEYLTTARARVDRAIREIEHGGKAQADAVEAGQMGLMEQSPPH
;
A
#
# COMPACT_ATOMS: atom_id res chain seq x y z
N THR A 1 20.09 -9.24 -5.88
CA THR A 1 18.89 -9.05 -6.72
C THR A 1 17.71 -9.76 -6.06
N HIS A 2 16.46 -9.37 -6.35
CA HIS A 2 15.28 -10.00 -5.72
C HIS A 2 15.19 -11.51 -6.01
N HIS A 3 15.58 -11.95 -7.22
CA HIS A 3 15.62 -13.37 -7.58
C HIS A 3 16.51 -14.20 -6.63
N ARG A 4 17.73 -13.70 -6.31
CA ARG A 4 18.64 -14.40 -5.39
C ARG A 4 18.11 -14.44 -3.95
N LEU A 5 17.36 -13.42 -3.53
CA LEU A 5 16.69 -13.41 -2.23
C LEU A 5 15.63 -14.51 -2.16
N MET A 6 14.80 -14.62 -3.19
CA MET A 6 13.76 -15.66 -3.28
C MET A 6 14.38 -17.06 -3.25
N CYS A 7 15.42 -17.32 -4.05
CA CYS A 7 16.12 -18.61 -4.01
C CYS A 7 16.71 -18.89 -2.62
N ALA A 8 17.32 -17.88 -1.96
CA ALA A 8 17.88 -18.06 -0.62
C ALA A 8 16.82 -18.39 0.44
N LEU A 9 15.59 -17.86 0.31
CA LEU A 9 14.46 -18.21 1.16
C LEU A 9 14.06 -19.68 0.95
N GLU A 10 13.97 -20.12 -0.30
CA GLU A 10 13.66 -21.52 -0.64
C GLU A 10 14.76 -22.48 -0.15
N ASP A 11 16.03 -22.14 -0.38
CA ASP A 11 17.19 -22.90 0.10
C ASP A 11 17.23 -22.97 1.64
N ALA A 12 16.76 -21.93 2.33
CA ALA A 12 16.57 -21.92 3.79
C ALA A 12 15.34 -22.72 4.26
N GLY A 13 14.63 -23.39 3.34
CA GLY A 13 13.47 -24.23 3.59
C GLY A 13 12.21 -23.44 3.90
N PHE A 14 12.02 -22.27 3.28
CA PHE A 14 10.72 -21.57 3.24
C PHE A 14 10.01 -21.84 1.92
N GLU A 15 8.68 -21.85 1.96
CA GLU A 15 7.82 -21.83 0.78
C GLU A 15 7.43 -20.39 0.47
N ILE A 16 7.73 -19.93 -0.75
CA ILE A 16 7.17 -18.67 -1.25
C ILE A 16 5.68 -18.88 -1.54
N ARG A 17 4.83 -18.04 -0.96
CA ARG A 17 3.37 -18.10 -1.12
C ARG A 17 2.84 -17.11 -2.12
N ASP A 18 3.37 -15.90 -2.10
CA ASP A 18 2.96 -14.83 -3.02
C ASP A 18 4.09 -13.81 -3.11
N THR A 19 3.99 -12.93 -4.10
CA THR A 19 4.84 -11.75 -4.21
C THR A 19 3.95 -10.55 -4.44
N LEU A 20 4.01 -9.59 -3.52
CA LEU A 20 3.35 -8.32 -3.69
C LEU A 20 4.27 -7.39 -4.49
N MET A 21 3.68 -6.62 -5.40
CA MET A 21 4.38 -5.57 -6.13
C MET A 21 3.93 -4.22 -5.61
N TRP A 22 4.81 -3.52 -4.89
CA TRP A 22 4.56 -2.13 -4.54
C TRP A 22 5.07 -1.23 -5.66
N LEU A 23 4.16 -0.65 -6.43
CA LEU A 23 4.43 0.29 -7.50
C LEU A 23 4.43 1.72 -6.95
N TYR A 24 5.42 2.50 -7.35
CA TYR A 24 5.55 3.89 -6.92
C TYR A 24 5.98 4.80 -8.07
N GLY A 25 5.30 5.95 -8.19
CA GLY A 25 5.62 6.97 -9.16
C GLY A 25 6.85 7.79 -8.77
N SER A 26 7.07 7.93 -7.45
CA SER A 26 8.06 8.84 -6.89
C SER A 26 9.47 8.23 -6.87
N GLY A 27 10.44 8.86 -7.55
CA GLY A 27 11.84 8.40 -7.50
C GLY A 27 12.70 8.93 -8.64
N PHE A 28 13.96 9.24 -8.33
CA PHE A 28 14.93 9.74 -9.30
C PHE A 28 15.71 8.59 -9.96
N PRO A 29 15.96 8.62 -11.28
CA PRO A 29 16.87 7.68 -11.92
C PRO A 29 18.26 7.75 -11.27
N LYS A 30 18.81 6.60 -10.90
CA LYS A 30 20.20 6.45 -10.43
C LYS A 30 21.02 5.77 -11.53
N SER A 31 21.09 6.44 -12.68
CA SER A 31 21.74 5.97 -13.89
C SER A 31 23.02 6.77 -14.12
N LEU A 32 24.12 6.10 -14.45
CA LEU A 32 25.37 6.75 -14.84
C LEU A 32 25.28 7.14 -16.32
N ASP A 33 25.57 8.41 -16.64
CA ASP A 33 25.72 8.86 -18.02
C ASP A 33 27.01 8.29 -18.64
N VAL A 34 26.85 7.43 -19.64
CA VAL A 34 27.97 6.70 -20.26
C VAL A 34 28.87 7.64 -21.06
N SER A 35 28.28 8.61 -21.78
CA SER A 35 29.03 9.59 -22.58
C SER A 35 29.94 10.44 -21.70
N GLN A 36 29.42 10.96 -20.59
CA GLN A 36 30.21 11.74 -19.64
C GLN A 36 31.31 10.90 -18.98
N ALA A 37 31.03 9.63 -18.65
CA ALA A 37 32.02 8.74 -18.07
C ALA A 37 33.18 8.44 -19.05
N ILE A 38 32.89 8.27 -20.34
CA ILE A 38 33.90 8.06 -21.38
C ILE A 38 34.81 9.28 -21.54
N ASP A 39 34.25 10.47 -21.71
CA ASP A 39 35.07 11.69 -21.87
C ASP A 39 35.90 11.96 -20.60
N LYS A 40 35.32 11.72 -19.41
CA LYS A 40 36.05 11.83 -18.15
C LYS A 40 37.22 10.85 -18.07
N ALA A 41 37.03 9.60 -18.50
CA ALA A 41 38.09 8.59 -18.52
C ALA A 41 39.18 8.91 -19.56
N ALA A 42 38.81 9.55 -20.66
CA ALA A 42 39.74 10.03 -21.69
C ALA A 42 40.45 11.35 -21.33
N GLY A 43 40.06 12.01 -20.24
CA GLY A 43 40.56 13.33 -19.86
C GLY A 43 40.15 14.44 -20.84
N ALA A 44 39.06 14.25 -21.59
CA ALA A 44 38.59 15.20 -22.58
C ALA A 44 37.70 16.29 -21.94
N GLU A 45 37.95 17.54 -22.28
CA GLU A 45 37.09 18.66 -21.88
C GLU A 45 35.86 18.73 -22.79
N ARG A 46 34.68 18.87 -22.19
CA ARG A 46 33.40 18.95 -22.91
C ARG A 46 32.95 20.41 -23.06
N ASP A 47 32.58 20.79 -24.27
CA ASP A 47 32.08 22.14 -24.55
C ASP A 47 30.71 22.38 -23.92
N VAL A 48 30.51 23.55 -23.32
CA VAL A 48 29.22 23.99 -22.77
C VAL A 48 28.31 24.42 -23.91
N THR A 49 27.19 23.73 -24.09
CA THR A 49 26.20 23.98 -25.15
C THR A 49 24.97 24.75 -24.67
N GLY A 50 24.82 24.93 -23.37
CA GLY A 50 23.75 25.73 -22.80
C GLY A 50 23.70 25.68 -21.29
N SER A 51 22.71 26.35 -20.73
CA SER A 51 22.42 26.34 -19.29
C SER A 51 21.00 25.86 -19.01
N TYR A 52 20.76 25.45 -17.78
CA TYR A 52 19.44 25.11 -17.27
C TYR A 52 19.31 25.52 -15.81
N THR A 53 18.09 25.69 -15.35
CA THR A 53 17.76 25.80 -13.93
C THR A 53 17.07 24.52 -13.48
N ALA A 54 17.52 23.95 -12.37
CA ALA A 54 16.88 22.80 -11.75
C ALA A 54 16.67 23.05 -10.27
N ARG A 55 15.50 22.60 -9.79
CA ARG A 55 15.15 22.68 -8.38
C ARG A 55 16.01 21.67 -7.60
N GLY A 56 16.81 22.15 -6.67
CA GLY A 56 17.71 21.33 -5.86
C GLY A 56 17.71 21.77 -4.39
N PHE A 57 18.43 21.02 -3.55
CA PHE A 57 18.65 21.43 -2.15
C PHE A 57 19.90 22.32 -2.07
N SER A 58 19.85 23.38 -1.26
CA SER A 58 21.01 24.23 -1.01
C SER A 58 22.17 23.42 -0.45
N GLU A 59 23.38 23.69 -0.94
CA GLU A 59 24.61 23.12 -0.37
C GLU A 59 24.81 23.73 1.01
N THR A 60 24.49 22.97 2.04
CA THR A 60 25.07 23.22 3.37
C THR A 60 26.36 22.42 3.44
N SER A 61 27.44 23.06 3.88
CA SER A 61 28.79 22.49 3.93
C SER A 61 28.78 21.09 4.55
N PRO A 62 29.63 20.16 4.05
CA PRO A 62 29.77 18.85 4.66
C PRO A 62 30.14 19.04 6.15
N THR A 63 29.43 18.33 7.03
CA THR A 63 29.95 18.09 8.38
C THR A 63 31.29 17.35 8.26
N GLU A 64 32.22 17.58 9.19
CA GLU A 64 33.61 17.08 9.16
C GLU A 64 33.73 15.55 8.93
N ASP A 65 32.65 14.80 9.12
CA ASP A 65 32.59 13.34 8.97
C ASP A 65 32.18 12.82 7.58
N GLY A 66 32.03 13.69 6.57
CA GLY A 66 31.84 13.31 5.15
C GLY A 66 30.57 12.51 4.84
N ARG A 67 29.70 12.30 5.83
CA ARG A 67 28.43 11.57 5.71
C ARG A 67 27.31 12.59 5.85
N ASN A 68 26.57 12.79 4.75
CA ASN A 68 25.28 13.50 4.65
C ASN A 68 25.30 14.84 3.88
N MET A 69 25.53 14.79 2.56
CA MET A 69 25.18 15.91 1.65
C MET A 69 23.66 16.13 1.47
N TRP A 70 22.81 15.27 2.04
CA TRP A 70 21.36 15.25 1.78
C TRP A 70 20.51 15.92 2.86
N ALA A 71 21.12 16.47 3.93
CA ALA A 71 20.42 16.60 5.20
C ALA A 71 19.88 18.00 5.59
N ALA A 72 20.21 19.11 4.91
CA ALA A 72 19.84 20.41 5.50
C ALA A 72 19.56 21.60 4.57
N GLY A 73 19.40 21.39 3.26
CA GLY A 73 19.21 22.51 2.32
C GLY A 73 17.77 23.04 2.23
N GLU A 74 17.62 24.35 1.99
CA GLU A 74 16.38 24.92 1.46
C GLU A 74 16.22 24.51 -0.01
N VAL A 75 14.97 24.43 -0.48
CA VAL A 75 14.71 24.18 -1.91
C VAL A 75 15.06 25.46 -2.66
N VAL A 76 16.09 25.40 -3.50
CA VAL A 76 16.59 26.53 -4.29
C VAL A 76 16.68 26.13 -5.77
N ASP A 77 16.50 27.11 -6.65
CA ASP A 77 16.78 26.91 -8.07
C ASP A 77 18.28 27.02 -8.30
N LYS A 78 18.90 25.91 -8.73
CA LYS A 78 20.33 25.85 -9.08
C LYS A 78 20.50 25.98 -10.59
N ALA A 79 21.42 26.86 -10.99
CA ALA A 79 21.88 26.91 -12.37
C ALA A 79 22.86 25.75 -12.64
N GLY A 80 22.69 25.05 -13.76
CA GLY A 80 23.58 24.01 -14.26
C GLY A 80 23.91 24.23 -15.73
N THR A 81 24.95 23.54 -16.21
CA THR A 81 25.40 23.60 -17.60
C THR A 81 25.08 22.32 -18.35
N ARG A 82 24.75 22.43 -19.63
CA ARG A 82 24.65 21.32 -20.59
C ARG A 82 25.95 21.25 -21.37
N THR A 83 26.46 20.05 -21.62
CA THR A 83 27.73 19.85 -22.34
C THR A 83 27.59 18.82 -23.45
N ALA A 84 28.28 19.06 -24.58
CA ALA A 84 28.34 18.12 -25.70
C ALA A 84 29.47 17.09 -25.52
N PRO A 85 29.32 15.87 -26.07
CA PRO A 85 30.40 14.89 -26.07
C PRO A 85 31.62 15.34 -26.88
N ALA A 86 32.81 15.18 -26.28
CA ALA A 86 34.07 15.65 -26.84
C ALA A 86 34.72 14.62 -27.77
N THR A 87 34.67 13.33 -27.39
CA THR A 87 35.25 12.22 -28.16
C THR A 87 34.21 11.52 -29.04
N ASP A 88 34.66 10.88 -30.14
CA ASP A 88 33.77 10.08 -31.01
C ASP A 88 33.11 8.92 -30.26
N ALA A 89 33.86 8.30 -29.34
CA ALA A 89 33.34 7.27 -28.45
C ALA A 89 32.21 7.83 -27.57
N ALA A 90 32.39 9.02 -26.98
CA ALA A 90 31.34 9.63 -26.16
C ALA A 90 30.12 10.09 -26.99
N ARG A 91 30.30 10.51 -28.25
CA ARG A 91 29.20 10.80 -29.18
C ARG A 91 28.37 9.56 -29.49
N GLN A 92 29.02 8.41 -29.69
CA GLN A 92 28.33 7.14 -29.93
C GLN A 92 27.38 6.75 -28.78
N TRP A 93 27.77 7.06 -27.54
CA TRP A 93 27.01 6.70 -26.33
C TRP A 93 26.23 7.87 -25.71
N GLU A 94 26.01 8.96 -26.46
CA GLU A 94 25.21 10.08 -25.99
C GLU A 94 23.76 9.65 -25.71
N GLY A 95 23.25 10.01 -24.53
CA GLY A 95 21.91 9.63 -24.07
C GLY A 95 21.80 8.21 -23.49
N TRP A 96 22.88 7.43 -23.46
CA TRP A 96 22.89 6.09 -22.86
C TRP A 96 23.19 6.14 -21.36
N GLY A 97 22.44 5.36 -20.59
CA GLY A 97 22.60 5.21 -19.15
C GLY A 97 22.71 3.76 -18.70
N THR A 98 23.09 3.54 -17.45
CA THR A 98 23.32 2.19 -16.88
C THR A 98 22.12 1.59 -16.14
N ALA A 99 21.07 2.37 -15.86
CA ALA A 99 19.91 1.91 -15.11
C ALA A 99 18.61 2.61 -15.53
N LEU A 100 17.49 1.90 -15.35
CA LEU A 100 16.15 2.47 -15.41
C LEU A 100 15.79 3.15 -14.09
N LYS A 101 14.79 4.05 -14.14
CA LYS A 101 14.18 4.59 -12.92
C LYS A 101 13.51 3.46 -12.13
N PRO A 102 13.85 3.26 -10.85
CA PRO A 102 13.10 2.32 -10.03
C PRO A 102 11.66 2.86 -9.86
N ALA A 103 10.69 1.98 -10.04
CA ALA A 103 9.26 2.29 -9.96
C ALA A 103 8.45 1.15 -9.32
N TRP A 104 9.14 0.15 -8.78
CA TRP A 104 8.50 -0.94 -8.06
C TRP A 104 9.46 -1.61 -7.08
N GLU A 105 8.90 -2.16 -6.01
CA GLU A 105 9.58 -2.98 -5.02
C GLU A 105 8.83 -4.31 -4.80
N PRO A 106 9.49 -5.47 -4.95
CA PRO A 106 8.92 -6.77 -4.60
C PRO A 106 8.89 -6.97 -3.08
N ILE A 107 7.76 -7.43 -2.56
CA ILE A 107 7.62 -7.91 -1.18
C ILE A 107 7.27 -9.40 -1.25
N VAL A 108 8.18 -10.23 -0.74
CA VAL A 108 8.04 -11.69 -0.80
C VAL A 108 7.29 -12.17 0.44
N LEU A 109 6.16 -12.85 0.23
CA LEU A 109 5.43 -13.53 1.31
C LEU A 109 5.88 -14.99 1.35
N ALA A 110 6.56 -15.38 2.42
CA ALA A 110 7.09 -16.73 2.59
C ALA A 110 6.74 -17.29 3.97
N ARG A 111 6.67 -18.63 4.07
CA ARG A 111 6.40 -19.33 5.33
C ARG A 111 7.10 -20.68 5.39
N LYS A 112 7.23 -21.26 6.58
CA LYS A 112 7.68 -22.66 6.70
C LYS A 112 6.63 -23.63 6.10
N PRO A 113 7.09 -24.77 5.54
CA PRO A 113 6.18 -25.83 5.10
C PRO A 113 5.18 -26.22 6.18
N LEU A 114 3.96 -26.55 5.77
CA LEU A 114 2.92 -26.98 6.70
C LEU A 114 3.14 -28.42 7.15
N SER A 115 2.74 -28.72 8.39
CA SER A 115 2.50 -30.10 8.82
C SER A 115 1.00 -30.39 8.80
N GLY A 116 0.58 -31.40 8.02
CA GLY A 116 -0.83 -31.75 7.88
C GLY A 116 -1.64 -30.73 7.08
N THR A 117 -2.84 -30.39 7.56
CA THR A 117 -3.74 -29.43 6.88
C THR A 117 -3.47 -28.00 7.30
N VAL A 118 -3.88 -27.02 6.48
CA VAL A 118 -3.81 -25.58 6.82
C VAL A 118 -4.49 -25.32 8.17
N ALA A 119 -5.68 -25.87 8.38
CA ALA A 119 -6.45 -25.67 9.61
C ALA A 119 -5.74 -26.24 10.84
N ALA A 120 -5.19 -27.46 10.74
CA ALA A 120 -4.44 -28.07 11.84
C ALA A 120 -3.19 -27.25 12.19
N ASN A 121 -2.46 -26.76 11.17
CA ASN A 121 -1.26 -25.96 11.37
C ASN A 121 -1.56 -24.59 12.00
N VAL A 122 -2.64 -23.94 11.58
CA VAL A 122 -3.09 -22.67 12.19
C VAL A 122 -3.50 -22.89 13.65
N GLN A 123 -4.22 -23.97 13.97
CA GLN A 123 -4.57 -24.28 15.35
C GLN A 123 -3.35 -24.60 16.21
N ALA A 124 -2.36 -25.33 15.65
CA ALA A 124 -1.16 -25.72 16.37
C ALA A 124 -0.22 -24.54 16.66
N HIS A 125 -0.13 -23.58 15.74
CA HIS A 125 0.89 -22.52 15.79
C HIS A 125 0.33 -21.11 15.94
N GLY A 126 -0.99 -20.92 15.83
CA GLY A 126 -1.64 -19.61 15.89
C GLY A 126 -1.31 -18.68 14.72
N THR A 127 -0.68 -19.19 13.65
CA THR A 127 -0.27 -18.39 12.48
C THR A 127 -0.25 -19.23 11.19
N GLY A 128 -0.12 -18.55 10.04
CA GLY A 128 0.04 -19.18 8.72
C GLY A 128 -1.08 -18.88 7.72
N ALA A 129 -2.08 -18.08 8.08
CA ALA A 129 -3.11 -17.56 7.17
C ALA A 129 -2.88 -16.06 6.88
N LEU A 130 -3.48 -15.56 5.80
CA LEU A 130 -3.53 -14.13 5.49
C LEU A 130 -4.86 -13.55 5.99
N ASN A 131 -4.82 -12.37 6.61
CA ASN A 131 -5.99 -11.62 7.05
C ASN A 131 -6.64 -10.89 5.87
N VAL A 132 -7.22 -11.67 4.95
CA VAL A 132 -7.85 -11.15 3.74
C VAL A 132 -8.98 -10.17 4.08
N ASP A 133 -9.84 -10.53 5.04
CA ASP A 133 -11.02 -9.73 5.38
C ASP A 133 -10.62 -8.38 6.01
N GLY A 134 -9.61 -8.34 6.89
CA GLY A 134 -9.09 -7.09 7.45
C GLY A 134 -8.38 -6.18 6.44
N CYS A 135 -8.03 -6.71 5.27
CA CYS A 135 -7.31 -6.01 4.21
C CYS A 135 -8.15 -5.78 2.95
N ARG A 136 -9.46 -6.01 3.00
CA ARG A 136 -10.38 -5.71 1.89
C ARG A 136 -10.37 -4.24 1.52
N LEU A 137 -10.56 -3.97 0.23
CA LEU A 137 -10.68 -2.60 -0.28
C LEU A 137 -12.13 -2.15 -0.19
N PRO A 138 -12.43 -0.99 0.43
CA PRO A 138 -13.78 -0.45 0.47
C PRO A 138 -14.35 -0.31 -0.95
N THR A 139 -15.63 -0.63 -1.11
CA THR A 139 -16.35 -0.41 -2.36
C THR A 139 -17.84 -0.30 -2.07
N ASP A 140 -18.52 0.50 -2.88
CA ASP A 140 -19.99 0.58 -2.91
C ASP A 140 -20.58 -0.41 -3.92
N ASP A 141 -19.75 -1.23 -4.59
CA ASP A 141 -20.22 -2.29 -5.46
C ASP A 141 -21.01 -3.34 -4.70
N ASN A 142 -22.09 -3.81 -5.31
CA ASN A 142 -22.72 -5.03 -4.87
C ASN A 142 -21.80 -6.23 -5.21
N LEU A 143 -21.30 -6.91 -4.18
CA LEU A 143 -20.42 -8.08 -4.29
C LEU A 143 -21.18 -9.43 -4.25
N ASP A 144 -22.51 -9.43 -4.44
CA ASP A 144 -23.41 -10.59 -4.36
C ASP A 144 -23.31 -11.56 -5.57
N GLY A 145 -22.10 -11.92 -6.02
CA GLY A 145 -21.93 -12.80 -7.19
C GLY A 145 -20.57 -13.50 -7.32
N GLY A 146 -20.50 -14.48 -8.23
CA GLY A 146 -19.27 -15.18 -8.59
C GLY A 146 -18.70 -16.08 -7.47
N THR A 147 -17.38 -16.03 -7.25
CA THR A 147 -16.66 -16.80 -6.21
C THR A 147 -17.23 -16.59 -4.81
N TYR A 148 -17.92 -15.48 -4.56
CA TYR A 148 -18.53 -15.15 -3.27
C TYR A 148 -19.92 -15.76 -3.08
N SER A 149 -20.67 -16.02 -4.16
CA SER A 149 -22.05 -16.52 -4.07
C SER A 149 -22.16 -18.04 -3.97
N GLY A 150 -21.03 -18.75 -3.81
CA GLY A 150 -21.00 -20.17 -3.43
C GLY A 150 -22.08 -21.02 -4.08
N GLY A 151 -22.05 -21.18 -5.41
CA GLY A 151 -22.84 -22.21 -6.10
C GLY A 151 -24.34 -22.20 -5.79
N GLY A 152 -25.01 -21.05 -5.90
CA GLY A 152 -26.46 -20.99 -5.91
C GLY A 152 -26.92 -19.58 -6.18
N ASN A 153 -27.55 -19.34 -7.33
CA ASN A 153 -28.28 -18.10 -7.56
C ASN A 153 -29.35 -17.97 -6.47
N PRO A 154 -29.34 -16.93 -5.62
CA PRO A 154 -30.35 -16.74 -4.59
C PRO A 154 -31.63 -16.11 -5.18
N THR A 155 -31.99 -16.45 -6.42
CA THR A 155 -33.19 -15.93 -7.07
C THR A 155 -34.42 -16.74 -6.65
N GLY A 156 -34.71 -16.76 -5.36
CA GLY A 156 -36.06 -17.06 -4.88
C GLY A 156 -36.87 -15.78 -4.92
N LEU A 157 -37.79 -15.65 -5.87
CA LEU A 157 -38.76 -14.55 -5.86
C LEU A 157 -39.56 -14.58 -4.54
N PRO A 158 -40.02 -13.42 -4.03
CA PRO A 158 -40.83 -13.38 -2.82
C PRO A 158 -42.08 -14.29 -2.97
N GLY A 159 -42.16 -15.34 -2.13
CA GLY A 159 -43.25 -16.31 -2.13
C GLY A 159 -42.94 -17.69 -2.73
N ASP A 160 -41.72 -17.96 -3.19
CA ASP A 160 -41.33 -19.30 -3.66
C ASP A 160 -41.08 -20.26 -2.48
N THR A 161 -41.98 -21.23 -2.28
CA THR A 161 -41.97 -22.21 -1.17
C THR A 161 -41.36 -23.56 -1.56
N ARG A 162 -40.71 -23.66 -2.73
CA ARG A 162 -40.10 -24.92 -3.16
C ARG A 162 -38.86 -25.21 -2.31
N ASP A 163 -38.91 -26.29 -1.53
CA ASP A 163 -37.77 -26.84 -0.78
C ASP A 163 -36.56 -27.00 -1.71
N PHE A 164 -35.54 -26.17 -1.49
CA PHE A 164 -34.30 -26.14 -2.26
C PHE A 164 -33.51 -27.44 -2.07
N LYS A 165 -33.80 -28.48 -2.87
CA LYS A 165 -32.89 -29.61 -3.13
C LYS A 165 -31.90 -29.29 -4.25
N GLY A 166 -31.49 -28.04 -4.37
CA GLY A 166 -30.48 -27.56 -5.32
C GLY A 166 -29.13 -27.37 -4.66
N ALA A 167 -28.64 -28.36 -3.90
CA ALA A 167 -27.22 -28.39 -3.55
C ALA A 167 -26.45 -28.74 -4.82
N GLY A 168 -25.60 -27.82 -5.30
CA GLY A 168 -24.74 -28.05 -6.45
C GLY A 168 -23.93 -29.34 -6.33
N MET A 169 -23.58 -29.91 -7.48
CA MET A 169 -22.99 -31.24 -7.70
C MET A 169 -21.59 -31.48 -7.07
N PHE A 170 -21.18 -30.71 -6.06
CA PHE A 170 -19.92 -30.85 -5.31
C PHE A 170 -20.06 -30.59 -3.80
N ALA A 171 -21.24 -30.83 -3.21
CA ALA A 171 -21.41 -30.69 -1.76
C ALA A 171 -21.22 -32.03 -1.03
N GLU A 172 -19.97 -32.36 -0.68
CA GLU A 172 -19.72 -32.85 0.68
C GLU A 172 -19.44 -31.62 1.54
N GLY A 173 -20.51 -31.06 2.12
CA GLY A 173 -20.46 -29.99 3.12
C GLY A 173 -20.57 -28.57 2.58
N GLY A 174 -21.80 -28.04 2.53
CA GLY A 174 -22.02 -26.60 2.74
C GLY A 174 -22.54 -25.77 1.57
N GLY A 175 -23.64 -26.18 0.93
CA GLY A 175 -24.51 -25.18 0.29
C GLY A 175 -25.12 -24.27 1.38
N ARG A 176 -24.93 -22.95 1.28
CA ARG A 176 -25.51 -22.00 2.25
C ARG A 176 -27.01 -21.84 2.01
N LEU A 177 -27.80 -21.86 3.08
CA LEU A 177 -29.24 -21.59 3.01
C LEU A 177 -29.52 -20.10 2.70
N PRO A 178 -30.68 -19.77 2.09
CA PRO A 178 -31.10 -18.39 1.88
C PRO A 178 -31.08 -17.59 3.19
N GLY A 179 -30.47 -16.40 3.17
CA GLY A 179 -30.35 -15.50 4.34
C GLY A 179 -29.09 -15.66 5.20
N GLN A 180 -28.22 -16.64 4.92
CA GLN A 180 -26.92 -16.80 5.63
C GLN A 180 -25.73 -16.14 4.91
N TYR A 181 -25.96 -15.49 3.77
CA TYR A 181 -24.92 -14.79 3.03
C TYR A 181 -24.82 -13.35 3.51
N VAL A 182 -23.72 -13.03 4.19
CA VAL A 182 -23.31 -11.65 4.48
C VAL A 182 -22.33 -11.24 3.38
N PRO A 183 -22.63 -10.22 2.56
CA PRO A 183 -21.71 -9.75 1.54
C PRO A 183 -20.39 -9.31 2.19
N PRO A 184 -19.24 -9.59 1.55
CA PRO A 184 -17.96 -9.14 2.05
C PRO A 184 -17.94 -7.61 2.12
N ALA A 185 -17.33 -7.05 3.17
CA ALA A 185 -17.25 -5.61 3.41
C ALA A 185 -16.34 -4.84 2.41
N GLY A 186 -15.90 -5.49 1.32
CA GLY A 186 -15.00 -4.89 0.34
C GLY A 186 -14.39 -5.90 -0.65
N ARG A 187 -13.71 -5.36 -1.65
CA ARG A 187 -13.02 -6.14 -2.70
C ARG A 187 -11.87 -6.94 -2.12
N TRP A 188 -11.58 -8.08 -2.75
CA TRP A 188 -10.39 -8.86 -2.42
C TRP A 188 -9.12 -8.01 -2.60
N PRO A 189 -8.17 -8.04 -1.66
CA PRO A 189 -6.88 -7.36 -1.84
C PRO A 189 -6.10 -7.99 -2.99
N ALA A 190 -5.67 -7.17 -3.94
CA ALA A 190 -4.75 -7.59 -5.00
C ALA A 190 -3.31 -7.72 -4.47
N ASN A 191 -2.49 -8.51 -5.15
CA ASN A 191 -1.05 -8.58 -4.91
C ASN A 191 -0.27 -7.41 -5.56
N VAL A 192 -0.97 -6.31 -5.88
CA VAL A 192 -0.40 -5.06 -6.38
C VAL A 192 -0.83 -3.94 -5.44
N VAL A 193 0.15 -3.15 -5.01
CA VAL A 193 -0.02 -1.99 -4.12
C VAL A 193 0.51 -0.75 -4.84
N LEU A 194 -0.18 0.37 -4.74
CA LEU A 194 0.20 1.64 -5.38
C LEU A 194 0.63 2.66 -4.34
N ASP A 195 1.54 3.58 -4.68
CA ASP A 195 1.60 4.89 -4.02
C ASP A 195 0.59 5.86 -4.67
N GLU A 196 0.47 7.06 -4.10
CA GLU A 196 -0.50 8.06 -4.57
C GLU A 196 -0.20 8.56 -6.00
N GLU A 197 1.08 8.67 -6.38
CA GLU A 197 1.47 9.08 -7.73
C GLU A 197 1.16 8.00 -8.77
N ALA A 198 1.47 6.74 -8.48
CA ALA A 198 1.15 5.61 -9.35
C ALA A 198 -0.36 5.42 -9.51
N ALA A 199 -1.12 5.60 -8.42
CA ALA A 199 -2.58 5.60 -8.45
C ALA A 199 -3.13 6.72 -9.33
N ALA A 200 -2.66 7.96 -9.16
CA ALA A 200 -3.10 9.10 -9.95
C ALA A 200 -2.75 8.95 -11.44
N MET A 201 -1.56 8.42 -11.76
CA MET A 201 -1.17 8.12 -13.13
C MET A 201 -2.07 7.06 -13.77
N LEU A 202 -2.37 5.99 -13.03
CA LEU A 202 -3.27 4.94 -13.48
C LEU A 202 -4.67 5.49 -13.75
N ASP A 203 -5.19 6.33 -12.85
CA ASP A 203 -6.52 6.93 -12.98
C ASP A 203 -6.60 7.91 -14.15
N ALA A 204 -5.55 8.72 -14.35
CA ALA A 204 -5.44 9.61 -15.51
C ALA A 204 -5.44 8.85 -16.84
N GLN A 205 -4.80 7.67 -16.89
CA GLN A 205 -4.79 6.82 -18.08
C GLN A 205 -6.10 6.03 -18.25
N SER A 206 -6.68 5.53 -17.16
CA SER A 206 -7.89 4.72 -17.24
C SER A 206 -9.13 5.56 -17.52
N GLY A 207 -9.10 6.84 -17.12
CA GLY A 207 -10.27 7.69 -16.95
C GLY A 207 -11.21 7.14 -15.88
N GLU A 208 -12.34 7.81 -15.69
CA GLU A 208 -13.44 7.24 -14.91
C GLU A 208 -14.10 6.09 -15.67
N ARG A 209 -14.16 4.92 -15.04
CA ARG A 209 -14.83 3.73 -15.56
C ARG A 209 -15.93 3.31 -14.60
N LYS A 210 -17.11 3.02 -15.14
CA LYS A 210 -18.17 2.29 -14.42
C LYS A 210 -17.78 0.81 -14.35
N ALA A 211 -18.01 0.15 -13.21
CA ALA A 211 -17.78 -1.29 -13.10
C ALA A 211 -18.78 -2.05 -14.01
N GLY A 212 -18.28 -2.77 -15.01
CA GLY A 212 -19.10 -3.62 -15.90
C GLY A 212 -19.19 -3.13 -17.36
N GLY A 213 -19.19 -4.09 -18.29
CA GLY A 213 -19.38 -3.81 -19.72
C GLY A 213 -20.80 -3.36 -20.02
N LYS A 214 -20.97 -2.45 -21.00
CA LYS A 214 -22.28 -2.14 -21.57
C LYS A 214 -22.88 -3.43 -22.12
N VAL A 215 -24.13 -3.74 -21.75
CA VAL A 215 -24.94 -4.69 -22.52
C VAL A 215 -25.07 -4.07 -23.92
N GLN A 216 -24.49 -4.70 -24.93
CA GLN A 216 -24.73 -4.34 -26.32
C GLN A 216 -25.88 -5.19 -26.85
N GLY A 217 -26.95 -4.54 -27.30
CA GLY A 217 -28.10 -5.16 -27.94
C GLY A 217 -29.41 -4.88 -27.21
N THR A 218 -30.40 -4.38 -27.95
CA THR A 218 -31.81 -4.26 -27.51
C THR A 218 -32.64 -5.46 -27.98
N GLU A 219 -32.00 -6.49 -28.53
CA GLU A 219 -32.68 -7.63 -29.13
C GLU A 219 -32.99 -8.71 -28.08
N PRO A 220 -34.17 -9.36 -28.14
CA PRO A 220 -34.51 -10.50 -27.29
C PRO A 220 -33.51 -11.65 -27.48
N SER A 221 -32.94 -12.18 -26.40
CA SER A 221 -32.03 -13.32 -26.47
C SER A 221 -32.76 -14.65 -26.25
N HIS A 222 -32.54 -15.63 -27.14
CA HIS A 222 -33.07 -16.98 -26.98
C HIS A 222 -32.47 -17.67 -25.74
N THR A 223 -33.28 -18.40 -24.99
CA THR A 223 -32.80 -19.36 -23.99
C THR A 223 -32.07 -20.50 -24.72
N GLY A 224 -30.94 -20.95 -24.16
CA GLY A 224 -30.09 -22.01 -24.74
C GLY A 224 -30.74 -23.38 -24.90
N ASP A 225 -32.05 -23.52 -24.59
CA ASP A 225 -32.81 -24.76 -24.62
C ASP A 225 -33.76 -24.85 -25.83
N ASN A 226 -33.22 -24.57 -27.03
CA ASN A 226 -33.92 -24.76 -28.32
C ASN A 226 -35.37 -24.21 -28.36
N GLY A 227 -35.63 -23.07 -27.72
CA GLY A 227 -36.89 -22.34 -27.86
C GLY A 227 -38.12 -22.95 -27.16
N ILE A 228 -37.94 -23.96 -26.28
CA ILE A 228 -39.06 -24.64 -25.60
C ILE A 228 -39.86 -23.72 -24.67
N TYR A 229 -39.23 -22.68 -24.11
CA TYR A 229 -39.85 -21.80 -23.10
C TYR A 229 -40.20 -20.40 -23.60
N GLY A 230 -40.16 -20.15 -24.92
CA GLY A 230 -40.39 -18.82 -25.49
C GLY A 230 -39.29 -17.80 -25.16
N THR A 231 -39.40 -16.61 -25.77
CA THR A 231 -38.52 -15.46 -25.51
C THR A 231 -39.00 -14.72 -24.26
N TRP A 232 -38.14 -14.61 -23.25
CA TRP A 232 -38.42 -13.78 -22.08
C TRP A 232 -38.12 -12.31 -22.39
N GLU A 233 -39.00 -11.40 -21.95
CA GLU A 233 -38.66 -9.98 -21.84
C GLU A 233 -37.50 -9.85 -20.87
N ARG A 234 -36.38 -9.25 -21.31
CA ARG A 234 -35.20 -9.16 -20.47
C ARG A 234 -35.43 -8.08 -19.40
N VAL A 235 -35.28 -8.45 -18.13
CA VAL A 235 -35.25 -7.50 -17.01
C VAL A 235 -34.08 -6.54 -17.21
N GLU A 236 -34.32 -5.23 -17.04
CA GLU A 236 -33.28 -4.20 -17.05
C GLU A 236 -32.24 -4.58 -15.99
N ASN A 237 -31.08 -5.06 -16.45
CA ASN A 237 -29.99 -5.39 -15.55
C ASN A 237 -29.39 -4.07 -15.08
N SER A 238 -29.47 -3.77 -13.78
CA SER A 238 -28.84 -2.59 -13.18
C SER A 238 -27.34 -2.86 -13.03
N PRO A 239 -26.46 -2.33 -13.90
CA PRO A 239 -25.04 -2.57 -13.74
C PRO A 239 -24.56 -1.81 -12.49
N TYR A 240 -23.76 -2.52 -11.70
CA TYR A 240 -23.18 -2.17 -10.40
C TYR A 240 -22.74 -0.71 -10.21
N GLY A 241 -22.86 -0.24 -8.96
CA GLY A 241 -22.90 1.17 -8.57
C GLY A 241 -21.58 1.90 -8.32
N ASP A 242 -20.41 1.29 -8.53
CA ASP A 242 -19.11 1.96 -8.32
C ASP A 242 -18.52 2.53 -9.63
N SER A 243 -18.19 3.82 -9.61
CA SER A 243 -17.49 4.56 -10.66
C SER A 243 -16.25 5.26 -10.13
N GLY A 244 -15.16 5.20 -10.86
CA GLY A 244 -13.93 5.92 -10.52
C GLY A 244 -12.78 5.52 -11.45
N GLY A 245 -11.57 5.93 -11.11
CA GLY A 245 -10.35 5.46 -11.77
C GLY A 245 -10.03 3.99 -11.46
N ALA A 246 -9.10 3.39 -12.20
CA ALA A 246 -8.72 1.98 -12.02
C ALA A 246 -7.92 1.71 -10.73
N SER A 247 -7.40 2.73 -10.06
CA SER A 247 -6.69 2.60 -8.78
C SER A 247 -7.55 2.02 -7.66
N ARG A 248 -8.89 2.15 -7.73
CA ARG A 248 -9.85 1.63 -6.73
C ARG A 248 -9.82 0.11 -6.51
N PHE A 249 -9.20 -0.62 -7.44
CA PHE A 249 -9.02 -2.08 -7.33
C PHE A 249 -7.72 -2.47 -6.60
N PHE A 250 -6.91 -1.50 -6.21
CA PHE A 250 -5.60 -1.71 -5.58
C PHE A 250 -5.51 -0.95 -4.26
N TYR A 251 -4.75 -1.51 -3.30
CA TYR A 251 -4.43 -0.76 -2.10
C TYR A 251 -3.50 0.40 -2.46
N CYS A 252 -3.85 1.62 -2.05
CA CYS A 252 -3.04 2.82 -2.28
C CYS A 252 -2.42 3.29 -0.97
N ALA A 253 -1.14 2.97 -0.76
CA ALA A 253 -0.38 3.41 0.40
C ALA A 253 -0.01 4.89 0.24
N LYS A 254 -0.73 5.77 0.94
CA LYS A 254 -0.39 7.19 1.02
C LYS A 254 0.70 7.40 2.06
N ALA A 255 1.75 8.12 1.70
CA ALA A 255 2.74 8.64 2.64
C ALA A 255 2.70 10.16 2.59
N SER A 256 2.30 10.81 3.69
CA SER A 256 2.43 12.25 3.78
C SER A 256 3.87 12.65 4.16
N ARG A 257 4.24 13.91 3.90
CA ARG A 257 5.53 14.44 4.38
C ARG A 257 5.55 14.52 5.91
N GLU A 258 4.43 14.92 6.52
CA GLU A 258 4.32 14.95 7.98
C GLU A 258 4.56 13.58 8.61
N GLU A 259 4.11 12.50 7.96
CA GLU A 259 4.30 11.12 8.43
C GLU A 259 5.76 10.66 8.42
N ARG A 260 6.56 11.13 7.45
CA ARG A 260 8.00 10.82 7.36
C ARG A 260 8.82 11.52 8.45
N GLU A 261 8.39 12.73 8.82
CA GLU A 261 9.04 13.59 9.82
C GLU A 261 8.40 13.41 11.23
N ALA A 262 7.27 12.72 11.34
CA ALA A 262 6.56 12.51 12.60
C ALA A 262 7.44 11.80 13.65
N GLY A 263 7.55 12.41 14.83
CA GLY A 263 8.33 11.92 15.98
C GLY A 263 9.77 12.43 16.03
N VAL A 264 10.21 13.18 15.01
CA VAL A 264 11.51 13.84 14.96
C VAL A 264 11.28 15.28 14.49
N GLY A 265 11.26 16.16 15.49
CA GLY A 265 10.97 17.59 15.37
C GLY A 265 9.70 18.00 16.12
N GLY A 266 9.68 19.22 16.67
CA GLY A 266 8.55 19.72 17.47
C GLY A 266 7.23 19.74 16.69
N ASP A 267 6.11 19.72 17.41
CA ASP A 267 4.73 19.58 16.91
C ASP A 267 4.22 20.76 16.04
N GLU A 268 5.10 21.46 15.33
CA GLU A 268 4.74 22.59 14.49
C GLU A 268 4.29 22.15 13.09
N LYS A 269 3.16 22.72 12.68
CA LYS A 269 2.55 22.52 11.36
C LYS A 269 3.52 22.92 10.24
N PRO A 270 3.58 22.20 9.12
CA PRO A 270 4.37 22.64 7.97
C PRO A 270 3.88 24.02 7.48
N GLY A 271 4.75 25.03 7.52
CA GLY A 271 4.46 26.36 6.99
C GLY A 271 4.39 27.51 8.00
N SER A 272 4.63 27.29 9.30
CA SER A 272 4.94 28.41 10.19
C SER A 272 6.31 28.99 9.81
N PHE A 273 6.34 30.26 9.40
CA PHE A 273 7.60 31.01 9.33
C PHE A 273 8.18 31.08 10.75
N GLN A 274 9.22 30.27 11.03
CA GLN A 274 9.93 30.35 12.30
C GLN A 274 10.87 31.57 12.29
N ALA A 275 10.80 32.36 13.35
CA ALA A 275 11.73 33.46 13.59
C ALA A 275 13.16 32.94 13.80
N ASP A 276 14.14 33.74 13.35
CA ASP A 276 15.57 33.47 13.52
C ASP A 276 15.94 33.23 15.00
N GLY A 277 16.64 32.12 15.29
CA GLY A 277 17.21 31.81 16.60
C GLY A 277 16.70 30.54 17.31
N THR A 278 15.70 29.81 16.78
CA THR A 278 15.27 28.53 17.36
C THR A 278 16.12 27.36 16.83
N LYS A 279 16.52 26.44 17.71
CA LYS A 279 17.25 25.21 17.33
C LYS A 279 16.41 24.45 16.29
N ARG A 280 16.98 24.22 15.09
CA ARG A 280 16.39 23.37 14.06
C ARG A 280 15.89 22.07 14.69
N SER A 281 14.60 21.81 14.54
CA SER A 281 13.98 20.56 14.92
C SER A 281 14.71 19.41 14.21
N ALA A 282 15.13 18.38 14.96
CA ALA A 282 15.89 17.26 14.42
C ALA A 282 15.04 16.55 13.37
N ARG A 283 15.47 16.52 12.10
CA ARG A 283 14.74 15.88 11.00
C ARG A 283 15.04 14.38 10.95
N ASN A 284 14.08 13.56 10.50
CA ASN A 284 14.32 12.17 10.16
C ASN A 284 15.36 12.08 9.03
N ASN A 285 16.56 11.58 9.33
CA ASN A 285 17.67 11.50 8.39
C ASN A 285 17.78 10.13 7.70
N HIS A 286 16.83 9.21 7.93
CA HIS A 286 16.87 7.89 7.30
C HIS A 286 16.59 8.01 5.79
N PRO A 287 17.49 7.49 4.93
CA PRO A 287 17.44 7.77 3.49
C PRO A 287 16.26 7.11 2.75
N THR A 288 15.67 6.08 3.36
CA THR A 288 14.65 5.22 2.71
C THR A 288 13.48 4.90 3.64
N VAL A 289 12.87 5.93 4.25
CA VAL A 289 11.68 5.76 5.12
C VAL A 289 10.51 5.20 4.30
N LYS A 290 10.00 4.03 4.68
CA LYS A 290 8.77 3.46 4.09
C LYS A 290 7.51 4.20 4.59
N PRO A 291 6.43 4.27 3.79
CA PRO A 291 5.13 4.71 4.27
C PRO A 291 4.64 3.84 5.44
N VAL A 292 4.21 4.46 6.53
CA VAL A 292 3.51 3.81 7.65
C VAL A 292 2.22 3.17 7.14
N ALA A 293 1.47 3.81 6.24
CA ALA A 293 0.26 3.20 5.67
C ALA A 293 0.54 1.84 4.99
N LEU A 294 1.60 1.76 4.19
CA LEU A 294 2.05 0.50 3.59
C LEU A 294 2.35 -0.54 4.67
N MET A 295 3.16 -0.16 5.66
CA MET A 295 3.56 -1.08 6.72
C MET A 295 2.38 -1.53 7.58
N ARG A 296 1.40 -0.65 7.86
CA ARG A 296 0.16 -0.98 8.57
C ARG A 296 -0.64 -2.04 7.83
N TRP A 297 -0.81 -1.87 6.52
CA TRP A 297 -1.50 -2.86 5.71
C TRP A 297 -0.76 -4.21 5.67
N LEU A 298 0.57 -4.20 5.53
CA LEU A 298 1.37 -5.43 5.53
C LEU A 298 1.33 -6.15 6.87
N VAL A 299 1.52 -5.45 8.00
CA VAL A 299 1.47 -6.11 9.32
C VAL A 299 0.07 -6.63 9.63
N ARG A 300 -0.99 -5.92 9.25
CA ARG A 300 -2.38 -6.41 9.37
C ARG A 300 -2.62 -7.67 8.55
N LEU A 301 -2.06 -7.73 7.34
CA LEU A 301 -2.24 -8.84 6.42
C LEU A 301 -1.66 -10.16 6.95
N VAL A 302 -0.51 -10.11 7.64
CA VAL A 302 0.25 -11.32 8.00
C VAL A 302 0.30 -11.63 9.49
N THR A 303 -0.03 -10.66 10.36
CA THR A 303 0.10 -10.82 11.81
C THR A 303 -1.23 -11.28 12.41
N PRO A 304 -1.25 -12.39 13.17
CA PRO A 304 -2.47 -12.81 13.86
C PRO A 304 -2.85 -11.81 14.97
N PRO A 305 -4.12 -11.77 15.43
CA PRO A 305 -4.54 -10.93 16.54
C PRO A 305 -3.66 -11.12 17.79
N GLY A 306 -3.18 -10.01 18.36
CA GLY A 306 -2.24 -10.04 19.49
C GLY A 306 -0.86 -10.61 19.15
N GLY A 307 -0.56 -10.80 17.86
CA GLY A 307 0.70 -11.36 17.39
C GLY A 307 1.89 -10.41 17.53
N LEU A 308 3.06 -10.98 17.26
CA LEU A 308 4.36 -10.32 17.33
C LEU A 308 4.95 -10.14 15.94
N VAL A 309 5.33 -8.91 15.62
CA VAL A 309 6.09 -8.53 14.42
C VAL A 309 7.59 -8.50 14.75
N LEU A 310 8.42 -9.11 13.90
CA LEU A 310 9.88 -9.01 13.98
C LEU A 310 10.40 -8.27 12.75
N ASP A 311 11.12 -7.19 12.98
CA ASP A 311 11.85 -6.46 11.94
C ASP A 311 13.34 -6.47 12.24
N LEU A 312 14.12 -7.14 11.38
CA LEU A 312 15.56 -7.29 11.55
C LEU A 312 16.36 -6.07 11.05
N PHE A 313 15.70 -5.15 10.35
CA PHE A 313 16.29 -3.94 9.76
C PHE A 313 15.35 -2.75 10.00
N ILE A 314 15.02 -2.53 11.27
CA ILE A 314 13.94 -1.62 11.67
C ILE A 314 14.18 -0.17 11.22
N GLY A 315 15.44 0.24 11.02
CA GLY A 315 15.81 1.58 10.57
C GLY A 315 15.15 2.65 11.43
N SER A 316 14.45 3.59 10.79
CA SER A 316 13.72 4.65 11.50
C SER A 316 12.43 4.20 12.21
N GLY A 317 12.07 2.93 12.26
CA GLY A 317 10.95 2.46 13.09
C GLY A 317 9.58 2.42 12.44
N THR A 318 9.46 2.59 11.11
CA THR A 318 8.15 2.60 10.44
C THR A 318 7.33 1.32 10.72
N THR A 319 7.97 0.15 10.71
CA THR A 319 7.29 -1.13 11.00
C THR A 319 6.75 -1.20 12.43
N ALA A 320 7.53 -0.72 13.40
CA ALA A 320 7.12 -0.71 14.81
C ALA A 320 5.98 0.30 15.05
N VAL A 321 6.05 1.48 14.43
CA VAL A 321 4.95 2.46 14.45
C VAL A 321 3.67 1.84 13.87
N ALA A 322 3.78 1.16 12.73
CA ALA A 322 2.65 0.46 12.13
C ALA A 322 2.07 -0.64 13.04
N ALA A 323 2.92 -1.44 13.68
CA ALA A 323 2.49 -2.46 14.63
C ALA A 323 1.71 -1.86 15.81
N VAL A 324 2.17 -0.74 16.38
CA VAL A 324 1.47 -0.02 17.45
C VAL A 324 0.07 0.42 17.00
N HIS A 325 -0.05 1.06 15.83
CA HIS A 325 -1.35 1.51 15.32
C HIS A 325 -2.33 0.37 14.99
N GLU A 326 -1.82 -0.82 14.68
CA GLU A 326 -2.63 -2.02 14.42
C GLU A 326 -2.84 -2.90 15.67
N GLY A 327 -2.33 -2.49 16.83
CA GLY A 327 -2.48 -3.21 18.09
C GLY A 327 -1.62 -4.48 18.21
N PHE A 328 -0.52 -4.56 17.48
CA PHE A 328 0.43 -5.67 17.53
C PHE A 328 1.67 -5.35 18.37
N GLN A 329 2.32 -6.40 18.85
CA GLN A 329 3.65 -6.27 19.46
C GLN A 329 4.72 -6.22 18.36
N CYS A 330 5.85 -5.54 18.62
CA CYS A 330 6.96 -5.48 17.68
C CYS A 330 8.31 -5.59 18.38
N ILE A 331 9.22 -6.37 17.81
CA ILE A 331 10.65 -6.35 18.11
C ILE A 331 11.38 -5.82 16.87
N GLY A 332 12.11 -4.73 17.05
CA GLY A 332 12.94 -4.13 16.00
C GLY A 332 14.42 -4.27 16.32
N ILE A 333 15.22 -4.66 15.33
CA ILE A 333 16.67 -4.77 15.41
C ILE A 333 17.29 -3.89 14.33
N ASP A 334 18.32 -3.14 14.68
CA ASP A 334 19.18 -2.41 13.75
C ASP A 334 20.61 -2.39 14.30
N ASN A 335 21.61 -2.25 13.42
CA ASN A 335 22.99 -2.10 13.85
C ASN A 335 23.40 -0.63 14.08
N ASN A 336 22.55 0.33 13.70
CA ASN A 336 22.80 1.76 13.85
C ASN A 336 22.03 2.35 15.03
N MET A 337 22.77 2.79 16.06
CA MET A 337 22.19 3.39 17.26
C MET A 337 21.42 4.70 17.01
N GLU A 338 21.76 5.49 16.00
CA GLU A 338 21.03 6.72 15.66
C GLU A 338 19.65 6.40 15.08
N TYR A 339 19.56 5.33 14.28
CA TYR A 339 18.29 4.84 13.74
C TYR A 339 17.41 4.28 14.84
N LEU A 340 17.98 3.49 15.77
CA LEU A 340 17.25 3.01 16.94
C LEU A 340 16.74 4.13 17.84
N THR A 341 17.52 5.20 18.02
CA THR A 341 17.09 6.39 18.78
C THR A 341 15.90 7.06 18.10
N THR A 342 15.97 7.23 16.78
CA THR A 342 14.86 7.78 15.97
C THR A 342 13.62 6.88 16.03
N ALA A 343 13.80 5.57 15.84
CA ALA A 343 12.72 4.58 15.91
C ALA A 343 12.02 4.62 17.26
N ARG A 344 12.79 4.72 18.36
CA ARG A 344 12.23 4.81 19.71
C ARG A 344 11.36 6.05 19.87
N ALA A 345 11.85 7.23 19.46
CA ALA A 345 11.09 8.47 19.54
C ALA A 345 9.77 8.41 18.74
N ARG A 346 9.80 7.81 17.55
CA ARG A 346 8.61 7.62 16.69
C ARG A 346 7.61 6.66 17.31
N VAL A 347 8.07 5.55 17.88
CA VAL A 347 7.22 4.57 18.58
C VAL A 347 6.60 5.17 19.84
N ASP A 348 7.37 5.88 20.68
CA ASP A 348 6.87 6.52 21.89
C ASP A 348 5.81 7.60 21.59
N ARG A 349 5.93 8.27 20.43
CA ARG A 349 4.88 9.17 19.93
C ARG A 349 3.63 8.39 19.52
N ALA A 350 3.76 7.33 18.72
CA ALA A 350 2.63 6.53 18.27
C ALA A 350 1.83 5.93 19.45
N ILE A 351 2.52 5.47 20.50
CA ILE A 351 1.89 4.98 21.73
C ILE A 351 1.06 6.10 22.39
N ARG A 352 1.64 7.30 22.55
CA ARG A 352 0.93 8.45 23.13
C ARG A 352 -0.30 8.83 22.32
N GLU A 353 -0.23 8.81 20.99
CA GLU A 353 -1.37 9.11 20.12
C GLU A 353 -2.55 8.14 20.37
N ILE A 354 -2.26 6.84 20.55
CA ILE A 354 -3.28 5.84 20.87
C ILE A 354 -3.87 6.06 22.27
N GLU A 355 -3.03 6.33 23.28
CA GLU A 355 -3.48 6.60 24.66
C GLU A 355 -4.39 7.83 24.75
N HIS A 356 -4.03 8.92 24.06
CA HIS A 356 -4.83 10.15 24.03
C HIS A 356 -6.14 9.96 23.25
N GLY A 357 -6.10 9.24 22.12
CA GLY A 357 -7.29 8.91 21.34
C GLY A 357 -8.28 8.03 22.11
N GLY A 358 -7.76 7.03 22.85
CA GLY A 358 -8.58 6.17 23.71
C GLY A 358 -9.25 6.94 24.84
N LYS A 359 -8.55 7.91 25.44
CA LYS A 359 -9.12 8.79 26.47
C LYS A 359 -10.21 9.69 25.91
N ALA A 360 -9.98 10.35 24.77
CA ALA A 360 -10.98 11.19 24.12
C ALA A 360 -12.25 10.41 23.72
N GLN A 361 -12.09 9.15 23.28
CA GLN A 361 -13.21 8.28 22.96
C GLN A 361 -13.98 7.84 24.21
N ALA A 362 -13.30 7.53 25.31
CA ALA A 362 -13.93 7.21 26.59
C ALA A 362 -14.72 8.41 27.15
N ASP A 363 -14.12 9.60 27.14
CA ASP A 363 -14.76 10.85 27.59
C ASP A 363 -16.00 11.19 26.74
N ALA A 364 -15.97 10.93 25.43
CA ALA A 364 -17.12 11.14 24.53
C ALA A 364 -18.27 10.14 24.77
N VAL A 365 -17.96 8.89 25.11
CA VAL A 365 -18.96 7.87 25.45
C VAL A 365 -19.63 8.20 26.80
N GLU A 366 -18.86 8.67 27.78
CA GLU A 366 -19.36 9.09 29.10
C GLU A 366 -20.26 10.33 28.99
N ALA A 367 -19.87 11.33 28.19
CA ALA A 367 -20.70 12.50 27.89
C ALA A 367 -22.01 12.13 27.16
N GLY A 368 -21.97 11.15 26.24
CA GLY A 368 -23.15 10.64 25.55
C GLY A 368 -24.11 9.86 26.45
N GLN A 369 -23.59 9.14 27.45
CA GLN A 369 -24.40 8.43 28.45
C GLN A 369 -25.05 9.39 29.47
N MET A 370 -24.38 10.49 29.85
CA MET A 370 -25.00 11.54 30.67
C MET A 370 -26.15 12.26 29.95
N GLY A 371 -26.00 12.53 28.65
CA GLY A 371 -27.07 13.16 27.84
C GLY A 371 -28.32 12.28 27.65
N LEU A 372 -28.18 10.96 27.74
CA LEU A 372 -29.31 10.01 27.69
C LEU A 372 -30.02 9.84 29.04
N MET A 373 -29.35 10.11 30.17
CA MET A 373 -29.99 10.08 31.49
C MET A 373 -30.82 11.33 31.81
N GLU A 374 -30.55 12.48 31.17
CA GLU A 374 -31.34 13.72 31.34
C GLU A 374 -32.69 13.70 30.61
N GLN A 375 -32.95 12.73 29.72
CA GLN A 375 -34.24 12.55 29.06
C GLN A 375 -35.09 11.46 29.73
N SER A 376 -35.35 11.60 31.04
CA SER A 376 -36.47 10.90 31.67
C SER A 376 -37.76 11.71 31.47
N PRO A 377 -38.88 11.09 31.08
CA PRO A 377 -40.09 11.81 30.70
C PRO A 377 -40.75 12.49 31.91
N PRO A 378 -41.32 13.70 31.76
CA PRO A 378 -42.17 14.28 32.79
C PRO A 378 -43.45 13.43 32.93
N HIS A 379 -43.82 13.16 34.18
CA HIS A 379 -45.01 12.41 34.59
C HIS A 379 -46.33 12.98 34.08
#